data_AF-A0A0R1L1T1-F1
#
_entry.id   AF-A0A0R1L1T1-F1
#
_cell.length_a   1.000
_cell.length_b   1.000
_cell.length_c   1.000
_cell.angle_alpha   90.00
_cell.angle_beta   90.00
_cell.angle_gamma   90.00
#
_symmetry.space_group_name_H-M   'P 1'
#
loop_
_entity.id
_entity.type
_entity.pdbx_description
1 polymer ?
#
loop_
_entity_poly.entity_id
_entity_poly.type
_entity_poly.pdbx_seq_one_letter_code
_entity_poly.pdbx_strand_id
1 'polypeptide(L)'
;MNAYLEKAYNTKQLTSELTNQDSRFYFIYQDEQLAGYLKLNILTAQSEEMPDNYMEVERVYFKTAYQHLGLGTKMFEFAEEQAEKLSKDNIWLGVWEFNYPAQKFYQKMGFERFSEHKFVMGDSVQTDFLMKKNLRVEK
;
A
#
# COMPACT_ATOMS: atom_id res chain seq x y z
N MET A 1 15.03 -13.81 5.05
CA MET A 1 13.85 -13.31 5.77
C MET A 1 14.24 -12.45 6.98
N ASN A 2 14.94 -12.98 7.99
CA ASN A 2 15.27 -12.23 9.22
C ASN A 2 16.01 -10.90 8.98
N ALA A 3 17.04 -10.90 8.13
CA ALA A 3 17.79 -9.67 7.81
C ALA A 3 16.93 -8.58 7.16
N TYR A 4 15.91 -8.94 6.38
CA TYR A 4 14.97 -7.97 5.80
C TYR A 4 14.05 -7.39 6.87
N LEU A 5 13.50 -8.24 7.76
CA LEU A 5 12.64 -7.80 8.86
C LEU A 5 13.39 -6.88 9.83
N GLU A 6 14.63 -7.23 10.18
CA GLU A 6 15.47 -6.37 11.02
C GLU A 6 15.78 -5.03 10.36
N LYS A 7 16.00 -5.00 9.04
CA LYS A 7 16.25 -3.75 8.32
C LYS A 7 14.99 -2.90 8.15
N ALA A 8 13.86 -3.49 7.80
CA ALA A 8 12.63 -2.76 7.48
C ALA A 8 11.81 -2.37 8.73
N TYR A 9 11.87 -3.17 9.80
CA TYR A 9 11.03 -3.02 10.98
C TYR A 9 11.79 -2.76 12.28
N ASN A 10 13.08 -2.40 12.22
CA ASN A 10 13.74 -1.90 13.43
C ASN A 10 13.14 -0.57 13.88
N THR A 11 13.29 -0.28 15.17
CA THR A 11 12.77 0.92 15.81
C THR A 11 13.23 2.20 15.12
N LYS A 12 14.49 2.30 14.71
CA LYS A 12 15.02 3.51 14.05
C LYS A 12 14.29 3.77 12.72
N GLN A 13 14.14 2.73 11.90
CA GLN A 13 13.42 2.83 10.62
C GLN A 13 11.95 3.21 10.86
N LEU A 14 11.24 2.47 11.71
CA LEU A 14 9.83 2.75 11.99
C LEU A 14 9.61 4.14 12.60
N THR A 15 10.47 4.60 13.51
CA THR A 15 10.40 5.96 14.05
C THR A 15 10.59 6.98 12.94
N SER A 16 11.57 6.79 12.05
CA SER A 16 11.78 7.73 10.94
C SER A 16 10.57 7.80 10.00
N GLU A 17 9.96 6.66 9.69
CA GLU A 17 8.76 6.57 8.86
C GLU A 17 7.55 7.22 9.55
N LEU A 18 7.37 7.00 10.86
CA LEU A 18 6.28 7.61 11.64
C LEU A 18 6.42 9.12 11.80
N THR A 19 7.64 9.65 11.76
CA THR A 19 7.91 11.09 11.84
C THR A 19 7.97 11.79 10.49
N ASN A 20 7.90 11.05 9.38
CA ASN A 20 7.91 11.63 8.05
C ASN A 20 6.53 12.26 7.76
N GLN A 21 6.51 13.56 7.46
CA GLN A 21 5.28 14.31 7.17
C GLN A 21 4.53 13.79 5.92
N ASP A 22 5.26 13.16 5.00
CA ASP A 22 4.75 12.64 3.72
C ASP A 22 4.41 11.14 3.81
N SER A 23 4.56 10.53 4.99
CA SER A 23 4.10 9.18 5.31
C SER A 23 3.01 9.21 6.37
N ARG A 24 2.04 8.30 6.27
CA ARG A 24 0.95 8.18 7.25
C ARG A 24 0.65 6.73 7.57
N PHE A 25 0.39 6.46 8.85
CA PHE A 25 0.06 5.13 9.34
C PHE A 25 -1.31 5.12 9.99
N TYR A 26 -2.08 4.09 9.69
CA TYR A 26 -3.43 3.90 10.23
C TYR A 26 -3.61 2.48 10.71
N PHE A 27 -4.39 2.32 11.77
CA PHE A 27 -4.86 1.03 12.26
C PHE A 27 -6.33 0.86 11.98
N ILE A 28 -6.73 -0.36 11.66
CA ILE A 28 -8.13 -0.77 11.62
C ILE A 28 -8.41 -1.73 12.76
N TYR A 29 -9.51 -1.46 13.47
CA TYR A 29 -9.97 -2.25 14.60
C TYR A 29 -11.29 -2.93 14.26
N GLN A 30 -11.44 -4.17 14.73
CA GLN A 30 -12.70 -4.92 14.68
C GLN A 30 -12.99 -5.34 16.12
N ASP A 31 -14.14 -4.92 16.66
CA ASP A 31 -14.53 -5.19 18.05
C ASP A 31 -13.43 -4.83 19.07
N GLU A 32 -12.88 -3.61 18.91
CA GLU A 32 -11.77 -3.05 19.70
C GLU A 32 -10.42 -3.80 19.57
N GLN A 33 -10.36 -4.87 18.76
CA GLN A 33 -9.14 -5.61 18.50
C GLN A 33 -8.44 -5.10 17.25
N LEU A 34 -7.13 -4.86 17.36
CA LEU A 34 -6.30 -4.47 16.21
C LEU A 34 -6.33 -5.58 15.15
N ALA A 35 -6.95 -5.29 14.02
CA ALA A 35 -7.17 -6.23 12.92
C ALA A 35 -6.12 -6.08 11.80
N GLY A 36 -5.60 -4.87 11.58
CA GLY A 36 -4.62 -4.60 10.54
C GLY A 36 -4.07 -3.18 10.56
N TYR A 37 -3.18 -2.88 9.61
CA TYR A 37 -2.62 -1.55 9.45
C TYR A 37 -2.42 -1.19 7.97
N LEU A 38 -2.32 0.11 7.74
CA LEU A 38 -2.11 0.76 6.45
C LEU A 38 -0.97 1.76 6.57
N LYS A 39 -0.08 1.79 5.58
CA LYS A 39 0.91 2.85 5.37
C LYS A 39 0.65 3.51 4.01
N LEU A 40 0.50 4.83 4.02
CA LEU A 40 0.33 5.65 2.83
C LEU A 40 1.54 6.59 2.67
N ASN A 41 1.95 6.85 1.44
CA ASN A 41 2.99 7.83 1.14
C ASN A 41 2.59 8.77 0.00
N ILE A 42 3.14 9.98 0.04
CA ILE A 42 3.07 10.96 -1.05
C ILE A 42 4.46 11.53 -1.33
N LEU A 43 4.60 12.23 -2.47
CA LEU A 43 5.82 12.98 -2.81
C LEU A 43 7.08 12.11 -2.69
N THR A 44 8.09 12.58 -1.96
CA THR A 44 9.40 11.93 -1.78
C THR A 44 9.38 10.74 -0.84
N ALA A 45 8.27 10.51 -0.12
CA ALA A 45 8.12 9.33 0.72
C ALA A 45 7.65 8.09 -0.06
N GLN A 46 7.24 8.24 -1.32
CA GLN A 46 6.85 7.12 -2.17
C GLN A 46 8.04 6.20 -2.43
N SER A 47 7.77 4.89 -2.49
CA SER A 47 8.82 3.89 -2.72
C SER A 47 9.41 3.91 -4.14
N GLU A 48 8.66 4.46 -5.09
CA GLU A 48 9.09 4.77 -6.44
C GLU A 48 8.89 6.25 -6.78
N GLU A 49 9.74 6.77 -7.68
CA GLU A 49 9.57 8.12 -8.22
C GLU A 49 8.28 8.19 -9.04
N MET A 50 7.27 8.82 -8.45
CA MET A 50 5.93 8.97 -9.03
C MET A 50 5.53 10.45 -9.04
N PRO A 51 4.67 10.88 -9.96
CA PRO A 51 4.22 12.27 -10.03
C PRO A 51 3.57 12.75 -8.73
N ASP A 52 3.64 14.05 -8.45
CA ASP A 52 3.12 14.66 -7.22
C ASP A 52 1.62 14.42 -6.99
N ASN A 53 0.86 14.15 -8.04
CA ASN A 53 -0.57 13.85 -7.95
C ASN A 53 -0.88 12.36 -7.66
N TYR A 54 0.12 11.56 -7.32
CA TYR A 54 -0.02 10.17 -6.89
C TYR A 54 0.07 10.04 -5.36
N MET A 55 -0.60 9.01 -4.85
CA MET A 55 -0.43 8.51 -3.50
C MET A 55 -0.19 7.00 -3.54
N GLU A 56 0.76 6.53 -2.77
CA GLU A 56 1.11 5.13 -2.66
C GLU A 56 0.41 4.48 -1.46
N VAL A 57 -0.12 3.26 -1.66
CA VAL A 57 -0.39 2.29 -0.59
C VAL A 57 0.81 1.36 -0.47
N GLU A 58 1.82 1.75 0.33
CA GLU A 58 3.07 0.97 0.45
C GLU A 58 2.84 -0.32 1.24
N ARG A 59 2.02 -0.26 2.30
CA ARG A 59 1.78 -1.41 3.18
C ARG A 59 0.32 -1.51 3.54
N VAL A 60 -0.26 -2.69 3.32
CA VAL A 60 -1.60 -3.04 3.81
C VAL A 60 -1.58 -4.47 4.30
N TYR A 61 -1.79 -4.66 5.59
CA TYR A 61 -1.70 -5.97 6.22
C TYR A 61 -2.83 -6.18 7.22
N PHE A 62 -3.39 -7.39 7.19
CA PHE A 62 -4.40 -7.84 8.14
C PHE A 62 -3.88 -9.08 8.86
N LYS A 63 -4.17 -9.17 10.16
CA LYS A 63 -4.03 -10.43 10.89
C LYS A 63 -4.93 -11.49 10.26
N THR A 64 -4.45 -12.72 10.13
CA THR A 64 -5.15 -13.81 9.44
C THR A 64 -6.59 -14.02 9.94
N ALA A 65 -6.83 -13.87 11.24
CA ALA A 65 -8.15 -14.01 11.86
C ALA A 65 -9.21 -12.99 11.38
N TYR A 66 -8.79 -11.91 10.73
CA TYR A 66 -9.66 -10.80 10.31
C TYR A 66 -9.77 -10.67 8.78
N GLN A 67 -9.26 -11.65 8.04
CA GLN A 67 -9.41 -11.70 6.58
C GLN A 67 -10.86 -12.10 6.20
N HIS A 68 -11.29 -11.72 4.99
CA HIS A 68 -12.63 -12.03 4.45
C HIS A 68 -13.84 -11.42 5.19
N LEU A 69 -13.62 -10.47 6.12
CA LEU A 69 -14.67 -9.73 6.83
C LEU A 69 -15.03 -8.38 6.18
N GLY A 70 -14.61 -8.15 4.93
CA GLY A 70 -14.81 -6.86 4.24
C GLY A 70 -13.88 -5.73 4.70
N LEU A 71 -12.98 -5.98 5.66
CA LEU A 71 -12.04 -4.97 6.16
C LEU A 71 -11.04 -4.47 5.11
N GLY A 72 -10.67 -5.32 4.15
CA GLY A 72 -9.83 -4.94 3.00
C GLY A 72 -10.49 -3.84 2.17
N THR A 73 -11.75 -4.02 1.80
CA THR A 73 -12.52 -3.02 1.05
C THR A 73 -12.61 -1.70 1.81
N LYS A 74 -13.00 -1.75 3.10
CA LYS A 74 -13.07 -0.54 3.95
C LYS A 74 -11.73 0.20 4.05
N MET A 75 -10.63 -0.54 4.14
CA MET A 75 -9.29 0.06 4.20
C MET A 75 -8.92 0.78 2.91
N PHE A 76 -9.26 0.21 1.76
CA PHE A 76 -8.99 0.84 0.46
C PHE A 76 -9.92 2.02 0.18
N GLU A 77 -11.20 1.93 0.54
CA GLU A 77 -12.11 3.09 0.50
C GLU A 77 -11.58 4.23 1.37
N PHE A 78 -11.12 3.92 2.58
CA PHE A 78 -10.46 4.91 3.45
C PHE A 78 -9.20 5.49 2.82
N ALA A 79 -8.36 4.68 2.16
CA ALA A 79 -7.18 5.16 1.47
C ALA A 79 -7.57 6.10 0.32
N GLU A 80 -8.58 5.77 -0.48
CA GLU A 80 -9.11 6.64 -1.54
C GLU A 80 -9.59 7.98 -0.99
N GLU A 81 -10.32 7.98 0.14
CA GLU A 81 -10.70 9.23 0.81
C GLU A 81 -9.49 10.05 1.28
N GLN A 82 -8.41 9.40 1.75
CA GLN A 82 -7.19 10.12 2.14
C GLN A 82 -6.52 10.75 0.92
N ALA A 83 -6.50 10.06 -0.23
CA ALA A 83 -5.97 10.56 -1.47
C ALA A 83 -6.73 11.82 -1.91
N GLU A 84 -8.06 11.78 -1.88
CA GLU A 84 -8.92 12.92 -2.21
C GLU A 84 -8.69 14.11 -1.27
N LYS A 85 -8.62 13.87 0.05
CA LYS A 85 -8.31 14.91 1.06
C LYS A 85 -6.94 15.55 0.84
N LEU A 86 -6.02 14.83 0.21
CA LEU A 86 -4.68 15.29 -0.15
C LEU A 86 -4.58 15.85 -1.57
N SER A 87 -5.71 16.00 -2.28
CA SER A 87 -5.76 16.41 -3.69
C SER A 87 -4.89 15.54 -4.60
N LYS A 88 -4.90 14.22 -4.37
CA LYS A 88 -4.22 13.23 -5.22
C LYS A 88 -5.22 12.63 -6.20
N ASP A 89 -4.80 12.55 -7.45
CA ASP A 89 -5.65 12.10 -8.56
C ASP A 89 -5.56 10.60 -8.78
N ASN A 90 -4.46 10.00 -8.33
CA ASN A 90 -4.17 8.60 -8.53
C ASN A 90 -3.74 7.98 -7.20
N ILE A 91 -4.23 6.77 -6.95
CA ILE A 91 -3.72 5.89 -5.91
C ILE A 91 -3.03 4.71 -6.58
N TRP A 92 -1.88 4.29 -6.08
CA TRP A 92 -1.12 3.19 -6.64
C TRP A 92 -0.52 2.28 -5.56
N LEU A 93 -0.11 1.08 -5.98
CA LEU A 93 0.54 0.08 -5.13
C LEU A 93 1.41 -0.85 -5.98
N GLY A 94 2.40 -1.47 -5.33
CA GLY A 94 3.11 -2.64 -5.84
C GLY A 94 2.46 -3.94 -5.34
N VAL A 95 2.39 -4.95 -6.20
CA VAL A 95 1.95 -6.30 -5.82
C VAL A 95 2.79 -7.37 -6.51
N TRP A 96 3.29 -8.31 -5.72
CA TRP A 96 4.09 -9.42 -6.22
C TRP A 96 3.37 -10.21 -7.31
N GLU A 97 4.08 -10.54 -8.40
CA GLU A 97 3.54 -11.18 -9.60
C GLU A 97 2.85 -12.53 -9.35
N PHE A 98 3.23 -13.25 -8.29
CA PHE A 98 2.62 -14.52 -7.89
C PHE A 98 1.54 -14.38 -6.82
N ASN A 99 1.25 -13.18 -6.33
CA ASN A 99 0.16 -12.92 -5.38
C ASN A 99 -1.19 -12.73 -6.12
N TYR A 100 -1.63 -13.79 -6.78
CA TYR A 100 -2.90 -13.80 -7.53
C TYR A 100 -4.14 -13.39 -6.71
N PRO A 101 -4.28 -13.78 -5.42
CA PRO A 101 -5.40 -13.31 -4.60
C PRO A 101 -5.43 -11.79 -4.44
N ALA A 102 -4.29 -11.16 -4.15
CA ALA A 102 -4.21 -9.70 -4.00
C ALA A 102 -4.45 -8.99 -5.33
N GLN A 103 -3.86 -9.48 -6.43
CA GLN A 103 -4.10 -8.92 -7.77
C GLN A 103 -5.59 -8.92 -8.14
N LYS A 104 -6.29 -10.05 -7.91
CA LYS A 104 -7.74 -10.13 -8.14
C LYS A 104 -8.53 -9.18 -7.24
N PHE A 105 -8.10 -9.01 -6.00
CA PHE A 105 -8.73 -8.05 -5.08
C PHE A 105 -8.56 -6.61 -5.57
N TYR A 106 -7.35 -6.21 -5.97
CA TYR A 106 -7.09 -4.86 -6.48
C TYR A 106 -7.83 -4.59 -7.80
N GLN A 107 -7.88 -5.55 -8.72
CA GLN A 107 -8.70 -5.45 -9.94
C GLN A 107 -10.17 -5.20 -9.63
N LYS A 108 -10.74 -5.91 -8.63
CA LYS A 108 -12.13 -5.69 -8.19
C LYS A 108 -12.34 -4.31 -7.56
N MET A 109 -11.31 -3.74 -6.94
CA MET A 109 -11.34 -2.37 -6.41
C MET A 109 -11.18 -1.29 -7.50
N GLY A 110 -10.96 -1.68 -8.75
CA GLY A 110 -10.78 -0.78 -9.90
C GLY A 110 -9.34 -0.39 -10.18
N PHE A 111 -8.36 -1.09 -9.59
CA PHE A 111 -6.96 -0.90 -9.94
C PHE A 111 -6.62 -1.64 -11.24
N GLU A 112 -5.87 -0.98 -12.10
CA GLU A 112 -5.31 -1.54 -13.32
C GLU A 112 -3.79 -1.55 -13.25
N ARG A 113 -3.17 -2.55 -13.86
CA ARG A 113 -1.71 -2.61 -13.98
C ARG A 113 -1.23 -1.58 -14.99
N PHE A 114 -0.24 -0.77 -14.62
CA PHE A 114 0.35 0.23 -15.51
C PHE A 114 1.86 0.07 -15.73
N SER A 115 2.55 -0.68 -14.87
CA SER A 115 3.99 -0.94 -14.98
C SER A 115 4.39 -2.22 -14.24
N GLU A 116 5.68 -2.49 -14.17
CA GLU A 116 6.31 -3.49 -13.31
C GLU A 116 7.69 -3.01 -12.84
N HIS A 117 8.11 -3.48 -11.66
CA HIS A 117 9.43 -3.28 -11.11
C HIS A 117 10.10 -4.63 -10.85
N LYS A 118 11.31 -4.82 -11.35
CA LYS A 118 12.12 -6.02 -11.10
C LYS A 118 13.17 -5.73 -10.07
N PHE A 119 13.21 -6.53 -9.01
CA PHE A 119 14.19 -6.42 -7.95
C PHE A 119 14.78 -7.79 -7.60
N VAL A 120 15.97 -7.77 -7.01
CA VAL A 120 16.65 -9.00 -6.58
C VAL A 120 16.35 -9.26 -5.12
N MET A 121 15.77 -10.43 -4.82
CA MET A 121 15.57 -10.92 -3.45
C MET A 121 16.39 -12.20 -3.25
N GLY A 122 17.49 -12.08 -2.49
CA GLY A 122 18.48 -13.16 -2.36
C GLY A 122 19.13 -13.45 -3.71
N ASP A 123 19.03 -14.70 -4.18
CA ASP A 123 19.58 -15.13 -5.47
C ASP A 123 18.53 -15.16 -6.60
N SER A 124 17.34 -14.59 -6.36
CA SER A 124 16.21 -14.63 -7.29
C SER A 124 15.79 -13.24 -7.74
N VAL A 125 15.46 -13.10 -9.03
CA VAL A 125 14.77 -11.91 -9.55
C VAL A 125 13.28 -12.08 -9.28
N GLN A 126 12.68 -11.08 -8.65
CA GLN A 126 11.26 -10.99 -8.37
C GLN A 126 10.68 -9.81 -9.15
N THR A 127 9.40 -9.91 -9.53
CA THR A 127 8.68 -8.82 -10.18
C THR A 127 7.51 -8.38 -9.31
N ASP A 128 7.42 -7.09 -9.03
CA ASP A 128 6.21 -6.44 -8.53
C ASP A 128 5.48 -5.79 -9.70
N PHE A 129 4.18 -6.06 -9.83
CA PHE A 129 3.32 -5.32 -10.72
C PHE A 129 2.90 -4.03 -10.05
N LEU A 130 3.03 -2.91 -10.78
CA LEU A 130 2.55 -1.64 -10.30
C LEU A 130 1.12 -1.45 -10.81
N MET A 131 0.22 -1.26 -9.87
CA MET A 131 -1.20 -1.08 -10.14
C MET A 131 -1.66 0.29 -9.67
N LYS A 132 -2.52 0.95 -10.43
CA LYS A 132 -3.07 2.26 -10.10
C LYS A 132 -4.57 2.32 -10.33
N LYS A 133 -5.23 3.26 -9.65
CA LYS A 133 -6.61 3.65 -9.88
C LYS A 133 -6.66 5.18 -9.97
N ASN A 134 -7.28 5.67 -11.04
CA ASN A 134 -7.59 7.09 -11.18
C ASN A 134 -8.85 7.40 -10.36
N LEU A 135 -8.77 8.42 -9.50
CA LEU A 135 -9.85 8.84 -8.61
C LEU A 135 -10.67 10.00 -9.17
N ARG A 136 -10.18 10.66 -10.22
CA ARG A 136 -10.97 11.68 -10.92
C ARG A 136 -12.02 10.97 -11.77
N VAL A 137 -13.28 11.12 -11.39
CA VAL A 137 -14.40 10.83 -12.27
C VAL A 137 -14.36 11.87 -13.40
N GLU A 138 -14.24 11.42 -14.66
CA GLU A 138 -14.51 12.28 -15.80
C GLU A 138 -15.96 12.79 -15.66
N LYS A 139 -16.11 14.10 -15.44
CA LYS A 139 -17.41 14.78 -15.44
C LYS A 139 -17.94 14.94 -16.86
#